data_AF-A0A016U5S1-F1
#
_entry.id   AF-A0A016U5S1-F1
#
_cell.length_a   1.000
_cell.length_b   1.000
_cell.length_c   1.000
_cell.angle_alpha   90.00
_cell.angle_beta   90.00
_cell.angle_gamma   90.00
#
_symmetry.space_group_name_H-M   'P 1'
#
loop_
_entity.id
_entity.type
_entity.pdbx_description
1 polymer ?
#
loop_
_entity_poly.entity_id
_entity_poly.type
_entity_poly.pdbx_seq_one_letter_code
_entity_poly.pdbx_strand_id
1 'polypeptide(L)' 'MRTTSLLQEYADQLGIPFLETSAKSSTNVEQAFLTMASEIKSRMGPVQGAGGAPAVRITGSQPVQDKKSGGCC' A
#
# COMPACT_ATOMS: atom_id res chain seq x y z
N MET A 1 -18.40 17.53 -22.51
CA MET A 1 -18.35 16.53 -21.42
C MET A 1 -19.28 15.37 -21.79
N ARG A 2 -18.88 14.54 -22.78
CA ARG A 2 -19.65 13.36 -23.26
C ARG A 2 -18.91 12.04 -23.06
N THR A 3 -17.59 12.10 -22.87
CA THR A 3 -16.74 10.93 -22.63
C THR A 3 -16.80 10.48 -21.18
N THR A 4 -17.15 11.38 -20.26
CA THR A 4 -17.22 11.11 -18.81
C THR A 4 -18.39 10.19 -18.47
N SER A 5 -19.54 10.34 -19.14
CA SER A 5 -20.70 9.47 -18.97
C SER A 5 -20.46 8.05 -19.49
N LEU A 6 -19.76 7.89 -20.62
CA LEU A 6 -19.41 6.56 -21.15
C LEU A 6 -18.46 5.80 -20.23
N LEU A 7 -17.47 6.51 -19.66
CA LEU A 7 -16.53 5.91 -18.70
C LEU A 7 -17.23 5.53 -17.39
N GLN A 8 -18.19 6.36 -16.93
CA GLN A 8 -19.00 6.05 -15.77
C GLN A 8 -19.87 4.81 -16.00
N GLU A 9 -20.61 4.74 -17.12
CA GLU A 9 -21.42 3.56 -17.47
C GLU A 9 -20.57 2.29 -17.58
N TYR A 10 -19.36 2.39 -18.14
CA TYR A 10 -18.44 1.26 -18.23
C TYR A 10 -17.91 0.82 -16.85
N ALA A 11 -17.61 1.78 -15.97
CA ALA A 11 -17.19 1.49 -14.61
C ALA A 11 -18.32 0.83 -13.79
N ASP A 12 -19.56 1.29 -13.97
CA ASP A 12 -20.76 0.72 -13.34
C ASP A 12 -20.97 -0.74 -13.78
N GLN A 13 -20.76 -1.06 -15.06
CA GLN A 13 -20.82 -2.44 -15.57
C GLN A 13 -19.80 -3.37 -14.91
N LEU A 14 -18.63 -2.85 -14.52
CA LEU A 14 -17.56 -3.60 -13.86
C LEU A 14 -17.67 -3.57 -12.33
N GLY A 15 -18.59 -2.78 -11.77
CA GLY A 15 -18.69 -2.55 -10.33
C GLY A 15 -17.46 -1.84 -9.74
N ILE A 16 -16.77 -1.03 -10.55
CA ILE A 16 -15.56 -0.30 -10.14
C ILE A 16 -15.95 1.16 -9.86
N PRO A 17 -15.56 1.74 -8.72
CA PRO A 17 -15.79 3.16 -8.43
C PRO A 17 -15.13 4.07 -9.49
N PHE A 18 -15.90 5.04 -10.00
CA PHE A 18 -15.42 6.01 -10.99
C PHE A 18 -15.18 7.38 -10.34
N LEU A 19 -14.06 8.03 -10.71
CA LEU A 19 -13.75 9.39 -10.31
C LEU A 19 -12.97 10.13 -11.40
N GLU A 20 -13.56 11.19 -11.95
CA GLU A 20 -12.87 12.07 -12.91
C GLU A 20 -11.94 13.03 -12.16
N THR A 21 -10.67 13.10 -12.56
CA THR A 21 -9.66 13.94 -11.91
C THR A 21 -8.88 14.77 -12.94
N SER A 22 -8.38 15.93 -12.52
CA SER A 22 -7.49 16.76 -13.32
C SER A 22 -6.28 17.15 -12.50
N ALA A 23 -5.13 16.55 -12.80
CA ALA A 23 -3.86 16.91 -12.15
C ALA A 23 -3.44 18.35 -12.44
N LYS A 24 -3.80 18.88 -13.63
CA LYS A 24 -3.46 20.25 -14.04
C LYS A 24 -4.18 21.32 -13.19
N SER A 25 -5.42 21.04 -12.78
CA SER A 25 -6.25 21.96 -11.99
C SER A 25 -6.45 21.48 -10.55
N SER A 26 -5.73 20.44 -10.12
CA SER A 26 -5.88 19.78 -8.81
C SER A 26 -7.32 19.36 -8.48
N THR A 27 -8.14 19.10 -9.49
CA THR A 27 -9.55 18.76 -9.31
C THR A 27 -9.69 17.28 -8.95
N ASN A 28 -10.37 17.00 -7.84
CA ASN A 28 -10.67 15.65 -7.31
C ASN A 28 -9.45 14.77 -7.00
N VAL A 29 -8.23 15.30 -7.03
CA VAL A 29 -7.00 14.53 -6.79
C VAL A 29 -6.95 14.02 -5.36
N GLU A 30 -7.19 14.88 -4.37
CA GLU A 30 -7.21 14.49 -2.95
C GLU A 30 -8.28 13.44 -2.66
N GLN A 31 -9.50 13.66 -3.17
CA GLN A 31 -10.59 12.71 -3.04
C GLN A 31 -10.27 11.35 -3.68
N ALA A 32 -9.51 11.32 -4.78
CA ALA A 32 -9.06 10.09 -5.40
C ALA A 32 -8.17 9.28 -4.45
N PHE A 33 -7.18 9.93 -3.82
CA PHE A 33 -6.30 9.28 -2.85
C PHE A 33 -7.05 8.77 -1.62
N LEU A 34 -7.96 9.56 -1.07
CA LEU A 34 -8.76 9.16 0.10
C LEU A 34 -9.70 7.99 -0.22
N THR A 35 -10.35 8.04 -1.38
CA THR A 35 -11.24 6.95 -1.84
C THR A 35 -10.46 5.65 -2.00
N MET A 36 -9.30 5.69 -2.66
CA MET A 36 -8.43 4.52 -2.82
C MET A 36 -7.97 3.96 -1.48
N ALA A 37 -7.51 4.81 -0.56
CA ALA A 37 -7.07 4.39 0.76
C ALA A 37 -8.22 3.76 1.58
N SER A 38 -9.41 4.35 1.52
CA SER A 38 -10.61 3.85 2.20
C SER A 38 -11.03 2.47 1.66
N GLU A 39 -10.98 2.28 0.34
CA GLU A 39 -11.31 1.01 -0.30
C GLU A 39 -10.31 -0.09 0.09
N ILE A 40 -9.01 0.21 0.07
CA ILE A 40 -7.96 -0.71 0.53
C ILE A 40 -8.19 -1.09 2.00
N LYS A 41 -8.44 -0.10 2.86
CA LYS A 41 -8.72 -0.34 4.29
C LYS A 41 -9.95 -1.21 4.50
N SER A 42 -11.03 -0.95 3.74
CA SER A 42 -12.28 -1.71 3.85
C SER A 42 -12.09 -3.17 3.45
N ARG A 43 -11.29 -3.44 2.40
CA ARG A 43 -10.96 -4.81 1.97
C ARG A 43 -10.02 -5.54 2.93
N MET A 44 -9.05 -4.84 3.50
CA MET A 44 -8.09 -5.43 4.44
C MET A 44 -8.71 -5.74 5.82
N GLY A 45 -9.88 -5.17 6.14
CA GLY A 45 -10.49 -5.28 7.46
C GLY A 45 -9.62 -4.66 8.57
N PRO A 46 -10.02 -4.76 9.85
CA PRO A 46 -9.04 -4.62 10.92
C PRO A 46 -7.99 -5.70 10.69
N VAL A 47 -6.71 -5.34 10.65
CA VAL A 47 -5.62 -6.33 10.67
C VAL A 47 -5.76 -7.12 11.97
N GLN A 48 -6.46 -8.24 11.93
CA GLN A 48 -6.53 -9.20 13.01
C GLN A 48 -5.17 -9.87 13.06
N GLY A 49 -4.31 -9.34 13.94
CA GLY A 49 -3.04 -9.95 14.25
C GLY A 49 -1.81 -9.12 13.90
N ALA A 50 -1.64 -7.98 14.58
CA ALA A 50 -0.34 -7.76 15.23
C ALA A 50 -0.27 -8.65 16.50
N GLY A 51 -0.53 -9.95 16.35
CA GLY A 51 -0.13 -10.95 17.32
C GLY A 51 1.38 -10.92 17.30
N GLY A 52 1.97 -10.53 18.42
CA GLY A 52 3.36 -10.11 18.55
C GLY A 52 4.29 -10.91 17.65
N ALA A 53 4.98 -10.21 16.75
CA ALA A 53 6.20 -10.74 16.17
C ALA A 53 7.01 -11.33 17.33
N PRO A 54 7.48 -12.59 17.26
CA PRO A 54 8.32 -13.11 18.31
C PRO A 54 9.52 -12.18 18.38
N ALA A 55 9.61 -11.43 19.48
CA ALA A 55 10.75 -10.57 19.75
C ALA A 55 11.95 -11.51 19.80
N VAL A 56 12.71 -11.58 18.71
CA VAL A 56 13.96 -12.32 18.64
C VAL A 56 14.89 -11.64 19.64
N ARG A 57 14.93 -12.17 20.86
CA ARG A 57 15.83 -11.72 21.89
C ARG A 57 17.21 -12.27 21.56
N ILE A 58 18.06 -11.40 21.02
CA ILE A 58 19.49 -11.67 20.83
C ILE A 58 20.15 -11.61 22.22
N THR A 59 19.95 -12.65 23.02
CA THR A 59 20.68 -12.82 24.29
C THR A 59 21.81 -13.80 24.04
N GLY A 60 23.02 -13.27 23.84
CA GLY A 60 24.24 -14.07 23.75
C GLY A 60 25.06 -13.86 22.48
N SER A 61 25.44 -12.61 22.18
CA SER A 61 26.58 -12.38 21.29
C SER A 61 27.85 -12.84 22.01
N GLN A 62 28.30 -14.06 21.75
CA GLN A 62 29.70 -14.40 21.97
C GLN A 62 30.53 -13.55 20.99
N PRO A 63 31.56 -12.82 21.45
CA PRO A 63 32.44 -12.08 20.56
C PRO A 63 33.11 -13.06 19.60
N VAL A 64 32.98 -12.78 18.31
CA VAL A 64 33.61 -13.57 17.23
C VAL A 64 35.12 -13.50 17.44
N GLN A 65 35.75 -14.64 17.69
CA GLN A 65 37.20 -14.74 17.71
C GLN A 65 37.73 -14.45 16.30
N ASP A 66 38.59 -13.44 16.21
CA ASP A 66 39.36 -13.06 15.02
C ASP A 66 40.15 -14.25 14.46
N LYS A 67 39.53 -15.02 13.58
CA LYS A 67 40.26 -15.86 12.61
C LYS A 67 40.32 -15.16 11.27
N LYS A 68 41.38 -14.38 11.17
CA LYS A 68 42.08 -13.93 9.96
C LYS A 68 41.91 -14.88 8.77
N SER A 69 41.34 -14.38 7.67
CA SER A 69 41.35 -14.86 6.26
C SER A 69 39.93 -14.67 5.71
N GLY A 70 39.59 -13.77 4.80
CA GLY A 70 40.32 -13.17 3.68
C GLY A 70 39.39 -13.23 2.47
N GLY A 71 39.23 -12.12 1.74
CA GLY A 71 38.70 -12.13 0.36
C GLY A 71 37.33 -11.50 0.14
N CYS A 72 37.27 -10.62 -0.87
CA CYS A 72 36.15 -9.86 -1.41
C CYS A 72 34.89 -10.67 -1.72
N CYS A 73 33.71 -10.04 -1.56
CA CYS A 73 32.90 -9.42 -2.64
C CYS A 73 31.69 -8.69 -2.01
#